data_AF-A0A8J7HSD4-F1
#
_entry.id   AF-A0A8J7HSD4-F1
#
_cell.length_a   1.000
_cell.length_b   1.000
_cell.length_c   1.000
_cell.angle_alpha   90.00
_cell.angle_beta   90.00
_cell.angle_gamma   90.00
#
_symmetry.space_group_name_H-M   'P 1'
#
loop_
_entity.id
_entity.type
_entity.pdbx_description
1 polymer ?
#
loop_
_entity_poly.entity_id
_entity_poly.type
_entity_poly.pdbx_seq_one_letter_code
_entity_poly.pdbx_strand_id
1 'polypeptide(L)'
;MIHIRILQFLKKFGYRIPAAVRLLRVLQANTKAMNSYIPPFYEGKMTLLRTDKPMGNSFNEPTLGWNKFAKGGVEVHRFPGNHFTLLKHPNVQILAQQLKSFLDHNTFAKKEY
;
A
#
# COMPACT_ATOMS: atom_id res chain seq x y z
N MET A 1 22.62 -5.80 -16.18
CA MET A 1 22.59 -4.35 -16.56
C MET A 1 22.40 -4.07 -18.05
N ILE A 2 22.21 -5.07 -18.91
CA ILE A 2 22.11 -4.88 -20.39
C ILE A 2 20.67 -4.58 -20.85
N HIS A 3 19.64 -5.11 -20.18
CA HIS A 3 18.25 -4.98 -20.63
C HIS A 3 17.63 -3.56 -20.54
N ILE A 4 18.07 -2.72 -19.60
CA ILE A 4 17.49 -1.38 -19.43
C ILE A 4 17.87 -0.46 -20.60
N ARG A 5 19.07 -0.60 -21.15
CA ARG A 5 19.60 0.23 -22.24
C ARG A 5 18.86 0.03 -23.57
N ILE A 6 18.52 -1.22 -23.91
CA ILE A 6 17.77 -1.55 -25.15
C ILE A 6 16.38 -0.93 -25.15
N LEU A 7 15.70 -0.98 -24.01
CA LEU A 7 14.35 -0.42 -23.86
C LEU A 7 14.32 1.12 -23.86
N GLN A 8 15.39 1.76 -23.37
CA GLN A 8 15.56 3.22 -23.49
C GLN A 8 15.82 3.63 -24.95
N PHE A 9 16.61 2.84 -25.68
CA PHE A 9 16.86 3.01 -27.10
C PHE A 9 15.58 2.86 -27.94
N LEU A 10 14.81 1.78 -27.76
CA LEU A 10 13.54 1.56 -28.48
C LEU A 10 12.52 2.68 -28.26
N LYS A 11 12.44 3.23 -27.04
CA LYS A 11 11.58 4.39 -26.75
C LYS A 11 12.01 5.65 -27.50
N LYS A 12 13.32 5.87 -27.68
CA LYS A 12 13.89 7.02 -28.42
C LYS A 12 13.54 6.97 -29.92
N PHE A 13 13.30 5.78 -30.47
CA PHE A 13 12.92 5.56 -31.87
C PHE A 13 11.41 5.29 -32.07
N GLY A 14 10.56 5.67 -31.10
CA GLY A 14 9.10 5.62 -31.24
C GLY A 14 8.46 4.25 -30.99
N TYR A 15 9.22 3.21 -30.65
CA TYR A 15 8.65 1.92 -30.30
C TYR A 15 8.04 1.94 -28.89
N ARG A 16 6.79 1.47 -28.79
CA ARG A 16 6.10 1.34 -27.50
C ARG A 16 6.75 0.23 -26.67
N ILE A 17 7.25 0.60 -25.49
CA ILE A 17 7.74 -0.38 -24.51
C ILE A 17 6.58 -1.31 -24.13
N PRO A 18 6.74 -2.65 -24.15
CA PRO A 18 5.69 -3.58 -23.73
C PRO A 18 5.21 -3.30 -22.29
N ALA A 19 3.92 -3.49 -22.03
CA ALA A 19 3.35 -3.24 -20.71
C ALA A 19 4.02 -4.07 -19.60
N ALA A 20 4.34 -5.33 -19.88
CA ALA A 20 5.06 -6.22 -18.96
C ALA A 20 6.41 -5.65 -18.52
N VAL A 21 7.17 -5.06 -19.45
CA VAL A 21 8.46 -4.45 -19.16
C VAL A 21 8.31 -3.22 -18.26
N ARG A 22 7.28 -2.40 -18.48
CA ARG A 22 6.99 -1.27 -17.59
C ARG A 22 6.63 -1.73 -16.19
N LEU A 23 5.79 -2.77 -16.08
CA LEU A 23 5.42 -3.35 -14.80
C LEU A 23 6.64 -3.89 -14.04
N LEU A 24 7.54 -4.63 -14.72
CA LEU A 24 8.77 -5.13 -14.11
C LEU A 24 9.66 -3.99 -13.58
N ARG A 25 9.75 -2.87 -14.29
CA ARG A 25 10.50 -1.70 -13.81
C ARG A 25 9.89 -1.09 -12.55
N VAL A 26 8.57 -0.98 -12.49
CA VAL A 26 7.86 -0.47 -11.31
C VAL A 26 8.07 -1.41 -10.13
N LEU A 27 7.93 -2.72 -10.34
CA LEU A 27 8.19 -3.73 -9.30
C LEU A 27 9.62 -3.64 -8.77
N GLN A 28 10.63 -3.56 -9.65
CA GLN A 28 12.03 -3.39 -9.25
C GLN A 28 12.27 -2.12 -8.43
N ALA A 29 11.69 -1.00 -8.86
CA ALA A 29 11.80 0.27 -8.14
C ALA A 29 11.16 0.18 -6.74
N ASN A 30 9.96 -0.39 -6.65
CA ASN A 30 9.24 -0.56 -5.39
C ASN A 30 9.96 -1.53 -4.45
N THR A 31 10.50 -2.65 -4.94
CA THR A 31 11.30 -3.57 -4.13
C THR A 31 12.55 -2.89 -3.58
N LYS A 32 13.25 -2.10 -4.40
CA LYS A 32 14.42 -1.34 -3.93
C LYS A 32 14.03 -0.36 -2.83
N ALA A 33 12.97 0.42 -3.04
CA ALA A 33 12.49 1.38 -2.07
C ALA A 33 12.07 0.70 -0.75
N MET A 34 11.32 -0.41 -0.84
CA MET A 34 10.88 -1.20 0.31
C MET A 34 12.06 -1.73 1.13
N ASN A 35 13.11 -2.23 0.47
CA ASN A 35 14.28 -2.78 1.16
C ASN A 35 15.17 -1.70 1.82
N SER A 36 15.12 -0.46 1.35
CA SER A 36 15.92 0.66 1.90
C SER A 36 15.16 1.56 2.86
N TYR A 37 13.84 1.38 2.98
CA TYR A 37 13.00 2.28 3.77
C TYR A 37 13.09 1.96 5.26
N ILE A 38 13.44 2.97 6.06
CA ILE A 38 13.39 2.92 7.52
C ILE A 38 12.26 3.87 7.96
N PRO A 39 11.12 3.34 8.43
CA PRO A 39 9.99 4.17 8.83
C PRO A 39 10.32 5.02 10.05
N PRO A 40 10.06 6.34 10.02
CA PRO A 40 10.10 7.16 11.23
C PRO A 40 8.91 6.85 12.14
N PHE A 41 8.99 7.27 13.40
CA PHE A 41 7.84 7.25 14.30
C PHE A 41 6.75 8.21 13.81
N TYR A 42 5.50 7.79 14.00
CA TYR A 42 4.31 8.59 13.74
C TYR A 42 3.61 8.88 15.06
N GLU A 43 3.49 10.16 15.41
CA GLU A 43 2.87 10.59 16.66
C GLU A 43 1.36 10.32 16.68
N GLY A 44 0.70 10.29 15.52
CA GLY A 44 -0.73 10.10 15.41
C GLY A 44 -1.18 8.65 15.62
N LYS A 45 -2.51 8.48 15.64
CA LYS A 45 -3.17 7.17 15.62
C LYS A 45 -3.28 6.68 14.17
N MET A 46 -3.04 5.39 13.95
CA MET A 46 -3.23 4.75 12.64
C MET A 46 -4.51 3.90 12.62
N THR A 47 -5.22 3.94 11.50
CA THR A 47 -6.31 3.01 11.20
C THR A 47 -5.80 1.98 10.18
N LEU A 48 -5.77 0.71 10.58
CA LEU A 48 -5.31 -0.40 9.75
C LEU A 48 -6.50 -1.23 9.25
N LEU A 49 -6.68 -1.28 7.93
CA LEU A 49 -7.68 -2.13 7.28
C LEU A 49 -7.03 -3.45 6.89
N ARG A 50 -7.34 -4.50 7.65
CA ARG A 50 -6.67 -5.81 7.56
C ARG A 50 -7.63 -6.86 7.02
N THR A 51 -7.16 -7.73 6.13
CA THR A 51 -7.95 -8.89 5.69
C THR A 51 -7.78 -10.09 6.63
N ASP A 52 -8.81 -10.92 6.74
CA ASP A 52 -8.80 -12.08 7.64
C ASP A 52 -7.82 -13.17 7.23
N LYS A 53 -7.59 -13.35 5.92
CA LYS A 53 -6.62 -14.31 5.41
C LYS A 53 -5.26 -13.62 5.25
N PRO A 54 -4.25 -13.94 6.08
CA PRO A 54 -2.92 -13.35 5.97
C PRO A 54 -2.22 -13.80 4.70
N MET A 55 -1.31 -12.97 4.18
CA MET A 55 -0.41 -13.35 3.08
C MET A 55 0.76 -14.19 3.60
N GLY A 56 0.46 -15.42 4.04
CA GLY A 56 1.46 -16.34 4.58
C GLY A 56 1.67 -16.19 6.10
N ASN A 57 2.55 -17.05 6.63
CA ASN A 57 2.65 -17.33 8.07
C ASN A 57 3.26 -16.18 8.90
N SER A 58 3.95 -15.24 8.25
CA SER A 58 4.70 -14.15 8.93
C SER A 58 3.82 -12.96 9.35
N PHE A 59 2.51 -12.96 9.04
CA PHE A 59 1.61 -11.82 9.29
C PHE A 59 0.59 -12.08 10.40
N ASN A 60 0.89 -12.97 11.34
CA ASN A 60 -0.05 -13.32 12.42
C ASN A 60 -0.20 -12.20 13.48
N GLU A 61 0.78 -11.30 13.61
CA GLU A 61 0.68 -10.17 14.55
C GLU A 61 -0.46 -9.22 14.11
N PRO A 62 -1.44 -8.89 14.99
CA PRO A 62 -2.65 -8.15 14.64
C PRO A 62 -2.44 -6.82 13.91
N THR A 63 -1.40 -6.07 14.28
CA THR A 63 -1.11 -4.73 13.73
C THR A 63 -0.15 -4.75 12.53
N LEU A 64 0.26 -5.93 12.05
CA LEU A 64 1.25 -6.10 10.98
C LEU A 64 2.57 -5.34 11.24
N GLY A 65 2.94 -5.17 12.51
CA GLY A 65 4.15 -4.47 12.97
C GLY A 65 4.01 -2.96 13.11
N TRP A 66 2.86 -2.37 12.77
CA TRP A 66 2.64 -0.92 12.83
C TRP A 66 2.61 -0.37 14.25
N ASN A 67 2.29 -1.19 15.25
CA ASN A 67 2.34 -0.81 16.66
C ASN A 67 3.71 -0.31 17.12
N LYS A 68 4.79 -0.72 16.45
CA LYS A 68 6.15 -0.25 16.75
C LYS A 68 6.40 1.19 16.32
N PHE A 69 5.59 1.73 15.41
CA PHE A 69 5.83 3.02 14.78
C PHE A 69 4.76 4.07 15.11
N ALA A 70 3.53 3.66 15.39
CA ALA A 70 2.42 4.56 15.71
C ALA A 70 2.28 4.79 17.23
N LYS A 71 2.75 5.94 17.73
CA LYS A 71 2.68 6.26 19.16
C LYS A 71 1.25 6.51 19.64
N GLY A 72 0.38 7.06 18.78
CA GLY A 72 -1.05 7.18 19.05
C GLY A 72 -1.81 5.85 18.97
N GLY A 73 -1.11 4.73 18.76
CA GLY A 73 -1.69 3.40 18.64
C GLY A 73 -2.19 3.05 17.25
N VAL A 74 -2.61 1.79 17.10
CA VAL A 74 -3.16 1.25 15.85
C VAL A 74 -4.54 0.66 16.11
N GLU A 75 -5.55 1.19 15.44
CA GLU A 75 -6.90 0.63 15.41
C GLU A 75 -7.06 -0.29 14.20
N VAL A 76 -7.41 -1.54 14.43
CA VAL A 76 -7.47 -2.58 13.38
C VAL A 76 -8.92 -2.90 13.04
N HIS A 77 -9.31 -2.71 11.78
CA HIS A 77 -10.60 -3.15 11.23
C HIS A 77 -10.38 -4.34 10.30
N ARG A 78 -11.12 -5.42 10.55
CA ARG A 78 -11.01 -6.66 9.79
C ARG A 78 -12.00 -6.72 8.63
N PHE A 79 -11.53 -7.22 7.50
CA PHE A 79 -12.31 -7.40 6.28
C PHE A 79 -12.23 -8.85 5.78
N PRO A 80 -13.32 -9.38 5.23
CA PRO A 80 -13.33 -10.72 4.66
C PRO A 80 -12.42 -10.82 3.42
N GLY A 81 -11.89 -12.02 3.20
CA GLY A 81 -11.06 -12.33 2.04
C GLY A 81 -9.56 -12.20 2.32
N ASN A 82 -8.80 -11.88 1.28
CA ASN A 82 -7.33 -11.73 1.32
C ASN A 82 -6.91 -10.43 0.61
N HIS A 83 -5.61 -10.12 0.69
CA HIS A 83 -5.02 -8.92 0.10
C HIS A 83 -5.34 -8.72 -1.39
N PHE A 84 -5.47 -9.78 -2.19
CA PHE A 84 -5.81 -9.68 -3.61
C PHE A 84 -7.30 -9.50 -3.90
N THR A 85 -8.17 -9.87 -2.96
CA THR A 85 -9.63 -9.80 -3.13
C THR A 85 -10.25 -8.56 -2.48
N LEU A 86 -9.52 -7.88 -1.60
CA LEU A 86 -10.04 -6.72 -0.86
C LEU A 86 -10.50 -5.58 -1.79
N LEU A 87 -9.74 -5.30 -2.85
CA LEU A 87 -10.04 -4.25 -3.82
C LEU A 87 -10.95 -4.72 -4.98
N LYS A 88 -11.54 -5.91 -4.89
CA LYS A 88 -12.43 -6.47 -5.92
C LYS A 88 -13.87 -6.54 -5.40
N HIS A 89 -14.82 -6.56 -6.33
CA HIS A 89 -16.21 -6.83 -5.99
C HIS A 89 -16.36 -8.21 -5.33
N PRO A 90 -17.20 -8.37 -4.30
CA PRO A 90 -18.02 -7.34 -3.65
C PRO A 90 -17.29 -6.52 -2.56
N ASN A 91 -16.13 -6.99 -2.06
CA ASN A 91 -15.43 -6.42 -0.91
C ASN A 91 -15.10 -4.92 -1.05
N VAL A 92 -14.82 -4.47 -2.27
CA VAL A 92 -14.49 -3.06 -2.54
C VAL A 92 -15.62 -2.09 -2.15
N GLN A 93 -16.88 -2.51 -2.21
CA GLN A 93 -18.01 -1.67 -1.82
C GLN A 93 -18.03 -1.43 -0.30
N ILE A 94 -17.86 -2.50 0.47
CA ILE A 94 -17.79 -2.45 1.93
C ILE A 94 -16.57 -1.65 2.37
N LEU A 95 -15.42 -1.87 1.71
CA LEU A 95 -14.20 -1.10 1.96
C LEU A 95 -14.42 0.39 1.72
N ALA A 96 -15.03 0.76 0.58
CA ALA A 96 -15.26 2.17 0.24
C ALA A 96 -16.19 2.86 1.24
N GLN A 97 -17.26 2.19 1.67
CA GLN A 97 -18.19 2.73 2.68
C GLN A 97 -17.48 2.99 4.01
N GLN A 98 -16.68 2.03 4.47
CA GLN A 98 -15.96 2.17 5.74
C GLN A 98 -14.86 3.23 5.65
N LEU A 99 -14.11 3.27 4.54
CA LEU A 99 -13.09 4.29 4.31
C LEU A 99 -13.70 5.69 4.32
N LYS A 100 -14.87 5.88 3.71
CA LYS A 100 -15.58 7.16 3.73
C LYS A 100 -15.91 7.59 5.17
N SER A 101 -16.44 6.69 5.99
CA SER A 101 -16.72 7.00 7.41
C SER A 101 -15.46 7.46 8.15
N PHE A 102 -14.31 6.79 7.97
CA PHE A 102 -13.07 7.20 8.62
C PHE A 102 -12.58 8.58 8.18
N LEU A 103 -12.73 8.91 6.90
CA LEU A 103 -12.31 10.21 6.37
C LEU A 103 -13.24 11.34 6.80
N ASP A 104 -14.55 11.08 6.85
CA ASP A 104 -15.55 12.06 7.28
C ASP A 104 -15.40 12.38 8.78
N HIS A 105 -15.10 11.37 9.62
CA HIS A 105 -14.86 11.57 11.05
C HIS A 105 -13.46 12.15 11.37
N ASN A 106 -12.49 12.06 10.45
CA ASN A 106 -11.20 12.74 10.53
C ASN A 106 -11.23 14.10 9.82
N THR A 107 -12.29 14.89 10.03
CA THR A 107 -12.29 16.29 9.61
C THR A 107 -11.13 16.97 10.32
N PHE A 108 -10.03 17.16 9.59
CA PHE A 108 -8.85 17.88 10.05
C PHE A 108 -9.34 19.18 10.67
N ALA A 109 -9.08 19.38 11.95
CA ALA A 109 -9.16 20.70 12.55
C ALA A 109 -8.33 21.61 11.64
N LYS A 110 -9.00 22.49 10.89
CA LYS A 110 -8.35 23.54 10.11
C LYS A 110 -7.40 24.25 11.08
N LYS A 111 -6.08 24.05 10.90
CA LYS A 111 -5.13 25.02 11.43
C LYS A 111 -5.28 26.25 10.56
N GLU A 112 -6.04 27.21 11.05
CA GLU A 112 -5.96 28.59 10.58
C GLU A 112 -4.54 29.09 10.87
N TYR A 113 -3.86 29.54 9.81
CA TYR A 113 -2.63 30.32 9.89
C TYR A 113 -2.99 31.78 9.56
#